data_AF-A4T0K9-F1
#
_entry.id   AF-A4T0K9-F1
#
_cell.length_a   1.000
_cell.length_b   1.000
_cell.length_c   1.000
_cell.angle_alpha   90.00
_cell.angle_beta   90.00
_cell.angle_gamma   90.00
#
_symmetry.space_group_name_H-M   'P 1'
#
loop_
_entity.id
_entity.type
_entity.pdbx_description
1 polymer ?
#
loop_
_entity_poly.entity_id
_entity_poly.type
_entity_poly.pdbx_seq_one_letter_code
_entity_poly.pdbx_strand_id
1 'polypeptide(L)'
;MQIQNGTPTVIQLFDRLQSEGSLVDLYSKEFFDKNQDGPAFFLQPFEMIEEVERGISEDYGDNKFPLNHLLFLCVSLLSNEDKQLLISLYAPLKNILKDDIHHPNFLILNLYTKQILAVGLGRKNRLFCIDVASNKNIDLINLPEDSEGNNYIQNFTEHDVVDFFSDDLTGSLQTLSYAFFEQDHLPFINDLQDALESSPNEEGLYELDGYEDGVTAQDIKDMIKEYENHQESINQSLQILQSFFPELTEGDLNTGDY
;
A
#
# COMPACT_ATOMS: atom_id res chain seq x y z
N MET A 1 -15.21 -7.47 -15.26
CA MET A 1 -14.80 -8.57 -14.37
C MET A 1 -15.77 -9.76 -14.49
N GLN A 2 -15.32 -11.02 -14.49
CA GLN A 2 -16.22 -12.20 -14.48
C GLN A 2 -16.14 -12.96 -13.14
N ILE A 3 -16.74 -12.42 -12.08
CA ILE A 3 -16.92 -13.17 -10.83
C ILE A 3 -18.06 -14.17 -11.02
N GLN A 4 -17.72 -15.46 -11.09
CA GLN A 4 -18.68 -16.51 -11.49
C GLN A 4 -19.66 -16.94 -10.37
N ASN A 5 -19.46 -16.50 -9.12
CA ASN A 5 -20.24 -16.95 -7.95
C ASN A 5 -20.67 -15.82 -6.99
N GLY A 6 -20.68 -14.57 -7.45
CA GLY A 6 -21.10 -13.42 -6.64
C GLY A 6 -22.63 -13.26 -6.60
N THR A 7 -23.15 -12.65 -5.54
CA THR A 7 -24.53 -12.15 -5.58
C THR A 7 -24.64 -11.00 -6.59
N PRO A 8 -25.80 -10.76 -7.22
CA PRO A 8 -25.96 -9.64 -8.16
C PRO A 8 -25.54 -8.29 -7.57
N THR A 9 -25.81 -8.07 -6.28
CA THR A 9 -25.43 -6.85 -5.56
C THR A 9 -23.91 -6.70 -5.44
N VAL A 10 -23.17 -7.78 -5.12
CA VAL A 10 -21.71 -7.74 -5.03
C VAL A 10 -21.09 -7.47 -6.39
N ILE A 11 -21.59 -8.14 -7.44
CA ILE A 11 -21.09 -7.95 -8.81
C ILE A 11 -21.29 -6.50 -9.24
N GLN A 12 -22.50 -5.95 -9.05
CA GLN A 12 -22.78 -4.54 -9.38
C GLN A 12 -21.91 -3.55 -8.60
N LEU A 13 -21.67 -3.83 -7.31
CA LEU A 13 -20.78 -3.00 -6.50
C LEU A 13 -19.37 -3.02 -7.08
N PHE A 14 -18.79 -4.19 -7.30
CA PHE A 14 -17.42 -4.29 -7.79
C PHE A 14 -17.25 -3.72 -9.20
N ASP A 15 -18.21 -3.95 -10.11
CA ASP A 15 -18.20 -3.31 -11.43
C ASP A 15 -18.21 -1.77 -11.31
N ARG A 16 -19.00 -1.22 -10.38
CA ARG A 16 -19.01 0.22 -10.09
C ARG A 16 -17.66 0.68 -9.54
N LEU A 17 -17.14 0.05 -8.49
CA LEU A 17 -15.88 0.45 -7.86
C LEU A 17 -14.71 0.38 -8.84
N GLN A 18 -14.70 -0.62 -9.74
CA GLN A 18 -13.70 -0.74 -10.79
C GLN A 18 -13.82 0.42 -11.80
N SER A 19 -15.05 0.80 -12.18
CA SER A 19 -15.28 1.93 -13.09
C SER A 19 -14.91 3.29 -12.48
N GLU A 20 -15.02 3.41 -11.15
CA GLU A 20 -14.63 4.59 -10.38
C GLU A 20 -13.13 4.60 -10.04
N GLY A 21 -12.40 3.53 -10.36
CA GLY A 21 -10.96 3.44 -10.10
C GLY A 21 -10.59 3.17 -8.64
N SER A 22 -11.53 2.72 -7.80
CA SER A 22 -11.26 2.36 -6.39
C SER A 22 -11.05 0.86 -6.17
N LEU A 23 -11.22 0.05 -7.21
CA LEU A 23 -11.00 -1.40 -7.22
C LEU A 23 -10.20 -1.83 -8.45
N VAL A 24 -9.15 -2.63 -8.24
CA VAL A 24 -8.35 -3.26 -9.28
C VAL A 24 -8.44 -4.77 -9.12
N ASP A 25 -8.66 -5.47 -10.23
CA ASP A 25 -8.51 -6.92 -10.31
C ASP A 25 -7.14 -7.22 -10.93
N LEU A 26 -6.20 -7.62 -10.07
CA LEU A 26 -4.78 -7.80 -10.38
C LEU A 26 -4.51 -8.94 -11.36
N TYR A 27 -5.44 -9.90 -11.44
CA TYR A 27 -5.33 -11.05 -12.34
C TYR A 27 -6.47 -11.06 -13.36
N SER A 28 -6.92 -9.88 -13.77
CA SER A 28 -7.82 -9.70 -14.91
C SER A 28 -7.04 -9.52 -16.21
N LYS A 29 -7.61 -9.99 -17.31
CA LYS A 29 -7.04 -9.73 -18.64
C LYS A 29 -6.89 -8.22 -18.91
N GLU A 30 -7.87 -7.43 -18.49
CA GLU A 30 -7.84 -5.98 -18.66
C GLU A 30 -6.64 -5.33 -17.94
N PHE A 31 -6.31 -5.81 -16.74
CA PHE A 31 -5.16 -5.33 -15.99
C PHE A 31 -3.85 -5.60 -16.74
N PHE A 32 -3.64 -6.83 -17.22
CA PHE A 32 -2.45 -7.15 -18.00
C PHE A 32 -2.39 -6.40 -19.34
N ASP A 33 -3.52 -6.28 -20.04
CA ASP A 33 -3.59 -5.54 -21.32
C ASP A 33 -3.25 -4.05 -21.15
N LYS A 34 -3.64 -3.42 -20.03
CA LYS A 34 -3.31 -2.02 -19.73
C LYS A 34 -1.86 -1.80 -19.30
N ASN A 35 -1.22 -2.83 -18.72
CA ASN A 35 0.11 -2.72 -18.12
C ASN A 35 1.22 -3.40 -18.93
N GLN A 36 0.99 -3.70 -20.22
CA GLN A 36 2.00 -4.31 -21.12
C GLN A 36 3.26 -3.44 -21.29
N ASP A 37 3.14 -2.11 -21.16
CA ASP A 37 4.25 -1.16 -21.21
C ASP A 37 4.53 -0.53 -19.83
N GLY A 38 3.99 -1.12 -18.76
CA GLY A 38 4.14 -0.63 -17.39
C GLY A 38 5.59 -0.73 -16.86
N PRO A 39 5.88 -0.18 -15.67
CA PRO A 39 7.18 -0.35 -15.02
C PRO A 39 7.61 -1.82 -15.02
N ALA A 40 8.92 -2.07 -15.15
CA ALA A 40 9.50 -3.40 -15.32
C ALA A 40 9.13 -4.43 -14.23
N PHE A 41 8.54 -3.98 -13.12
CA PHE A 41 7.89 -4.81 -12.11
C PHE A 41 6.67 -5.59 -12.66
N PHE A 42 5.80 -4.97 -13.48
CA PHE A 42 4.67 -5.65 -14.14
C PHE A 42 5.11 -6.67 -15.20
N LEU A 43 6.40 -6.71 -15.53
CA LEU A 43 7.00 -7.46 -16.63
C LEU A 43 8.02 -8.51 -16.17
N GLN A 44 8.08 -8.88 -14.88
CA GLN A 44 9.00 -9.90 -14.36
C GLN A 44 8.60 -11.35 -14.75
N PRO A 45 9.53 -12.32 -14.65
CA PRO A 45 10.16 -13.09 -15.73
C PRO A 45 9.19 -13.96 -16.57
N PHE A 46 9.65 -14.37 -17.77
CA PHE A 46 8.93 -15.21 -18.75
C PHE A 46 8.11 -16.39 -18.17
N GLU A 47 8.52 -16.99 -17.05
CA GLU A 47 7.80 -18.09 -16.40
C GLU A 47 6.46 -17.66 -15.76
N MET A 48 6.39 -16.44 -15.21
CA MET A 48 5.17 -15.89 -14.58
C MET A 48 4.16 -15.43 -15.63
N ILE A 49 4.65 -14.87 -16.75
CA ILE A 49 3.81 -14.59 -17.93
C ILE A 49 3.26 -15.90 -18.50
N GLU A 50 4.06 -16.96 -18.60
CA GLU A 50 3.56 -18.26 -19.04
C GLU A 50 2.47 -18.80 -18.10
N GLU A 51 2.61 -18.72 -16.78
CA GLU A 51 1.56 -19.19 -15.85
C GLU A 51 0.26 -18.39 -15.96
N VAL A 52 0.35 -17.07 -16.11
CA VAL A 52 -0.80 -16.20 -16.34
C VAL A 52 -1.44 -16.49 -17.72
N GLU A 53 -0.63 -16.61 -18.77
CA GLU A 53 -1.07 -16.97 -20.13
C GLU A 53 -1.73 -18.35 -20.15
N ARG A 54 -1.21 -19.32 -19.39
CA ARG A 54 -1.81 -20.66 -19.23
C ARG A 54 -3.17 -20.57 -18.57
N GLY A 55 -3.34 -19.71 -17.56
CA GLY A 55 -4.63 -19.40 -16.94
C GLY A 55 -5.64 -18.78 -17.91
N ILE A 56 -5.16 -17.94 -18.83
CA ILE A 56 -5.97 -17.32 -19.90
C ILE A 56 -6.28 -18.34 -21.02
N SER A 57 -5.44 -19.35 -21.24
CA SER A 57 -5.59 -20.30 -22.34
C SER A 57 -6.76 -21.28 -22.13
N GLU A 58 -7.50 -21.57 -23.21
CA GLU A 58 -8.59 -22.57 -23.16
C GLU A 58 -8.06 -24.00 -23.02
N ASP A 59 -6.80 -24.25 -23.42
CA ASP A 59 -6.18 -25.57 -23.58
C ASP A 59 -5.63 -26.21 -22.28
N TYR A 60 -5.54 -25.47 -21.17
CA TYR A 60 -4.84 -25.94 -19.95
C TYR A 60 -5.65 -26.85 -18.99
N GLY A 61 -6.81 -27.36 -19.42
CA GLY A 61 -7.61 -28.33 -18.64
C GLY A 61 -8.01 -27.82 -17.25
N ASP A 62 -7.96 -28.71 -16.24
CA ASP A 62 -8.35 -28.42 -14.85
C ASP A 62 -7.24 -27.76 -14.00
N ASN A 63 -6.01 -27.65 -14.52
CA ASN A 63 -4.85 -27.04 -13.82
C ASN A 63 -4.65 -25.56 -14.21
N LYS A 64 -5.74 -24.83 -14.43
CA LYS A 64 -5.66 -23.41 -14.81
C LYS A 64 -5.31 -22.55 -13.61
N PHE A 65 -4.38 -21.63 -13.82
CA PHE A 65 -4.13 -20.54 -12.89
C PHE A 65 -5.44 -19.75 -12.64
N PRO A 66 -5.79 -19.45 -11.38
CA PRO A 66 -7.05 -18.77 -11.08
C PRO A 66 -6.99 -17.31 -11.53
N LEU A 67 -7.80 -16.92 -12.51
CA LEU A 67 -7.98 -15.52 -12.89
C LEU A 67 -9.03 -14.84 -12.01
N ASN A 68 -8.97 -13.51 -11.93
CA ASN A 68 -9.93 -12.68 -11.19
C ASN A 68 -10.04 -13.04 -9.69
N HIS A 69 -8.94 -13.50 -9.09
CA HIS A 69 -8.94 -14.02 -7.73
C HIS A 69 -8.42 -13.02 -6.69
N LEU A 70 -7.54 -12.10 -7.06
CA LEU A 70 -6.96 -11.12 -6.14
C LEU A 70 -7.48 -9.72 -6.48
N LEU A 71 -8.34 -9.19 -5.62
CA LEU A 71 -8.90 -7.86 -5.76
C LEU A 71 -8.21 -6.89 -4.80
N PHE A 72 -7.76 -5.76 -5.31
CA PHE A 72 -7.10 -4.70 -4.57
C PHE A 72 -8.01 -3.47 -4.53
N LEU A 73 -8.41 -3.05 -3.33
CA LEU A 73 -9.36 -1.97 -3.12
C LEU A 73 -8.71 -0.84 -2.31
N CYS A 74 -8.86 0.40 -2.79
CA CYS A 74 -8.38 1.61 -2.11
C CYS A 74 -9.49 2.23 -1.26
N VAL A 75 -9.33 2.20 0.07
CA VAL A 75 -10.35 2.60 1.05
C VAL A 75 -10.51 4.12 1.12
N SER A 76 -9.44 4.88 0.90
CA SER A 76 -9.49 6.35 0.90
C SER A 76 -10.36 6.89 -0.25
N LEU A 77 -10.36 6.20 -1.39
CA LEU A 77 -11.16 6.56 -2.56
C LEU A 77 -12.64 6.14 -2.47
N LEU A 78 -13.01 5.34 -1.47
CA LEU A 78 -14.40 4.91 -1.30
C LEU A 78 -15.29 6.02 -0.73
N SER A 79 -16.47 6.17 -1.32
CA SER A 79 -17.54 6.97 -0.71
C SER A 79 -18.02 6.34 0.61
N ASN A 80 -18.62 7.17 1.49
CA ASN A 80 -19.23 6.65 2.72
C ASN A 80 -20.36 5.65 2.43
N GLU A 81 -21.09 5.82 1.31
CA GLU A 81 -22.14 4.89 0.89
C GLU A 81 -21.55 3.51 0.55
N ASP A 82 -20.44 3.48 -0.21
CA ASP A 82 -19.73 2.24 -0.55
C ASP A 82 -19.18 1.54 0.68
N LYS A 83 -18.60 2.30 1.62
CA LYS A 83 -18.15 1.76 2.90
C LYS A 83 -19.30 1.10 3.68
N GLN A 84 -20.47 1.75 3.75
CA GLN A 84 -21.64 1.14 4.41
C GLN A 84 -22.15 -0.10 3.68
N LEU A 85 -22.16 -0.08 2.35
CA LEU A 85 -22.60 -1.22 1.55
C LEU A 85 -21.65 -2.41 1.73
N LEU A 86 -20.34 -2.22 1.67
CA LEU A 86 -19.33 -3.25 1.96
C LEU A 86 -19.55 -3.87 3.35
N ILE A 87 -19.75 -3.05 4.38
CA ILE A 87 -20.04 -3.51 5.74
C ILE A 87 -21.34 -4.34 5.79
N SER A 88 -22.36 -3.95 5.04
CA SER A 88 -23.63 -4.70 4.99
C SER A 88 -23.49 -6.05 4.30
N LEU A 89 -22.58 -6.16 3.32
CA LEU A 89 -22.29 -7.37 2.57
C LEU A 89 -21.36 -8.32 3.34
N TYR A 90 -20.43 -7.77 4.12
CA TYR A 90 -19.50 -8.54 4.95
C TYR A 90 -19.31 -7.87 6.31
N ALA A 91 -20.13 -8.30 7.27
CA ALA A 91 -20.21 -7.70 8.61
C ALA A 91 -18.87 -7.52 9.36
N PRO A 92 -17.87 -8.43 9.24
CA PRO A 92 -16.58 -8.25 9.91
C PRO A 92 -15.86 -6.94 9.55
N LEU A 93 -16.08 -6.37 8.35
CA LEU A 93 -15.52 -5.07 7.95
C LEU A 93 -15.96 -3.92 8.84
N LYS A 94 -17.07 -4.07 9.59
CA LYS A 94 -17.52 -3.04 10.53
C LYS A 94 -16.44 -2.71 11.56
N ASN A 95 -15.71 -3.71 12.03
CA ASN A 95 -14.68 -3.53 13.07
C ASN A 95 -13.42 -2.85 12.53
N ILE A 96 -13.26 -2.79 11.21
CA ILE A 96 -12.09 -2.23 10.55
C ILE A 96 -12.40 -0.84 10.00
N LEU A 97 -13.53 -0.69 9.29
CA LEU A 97 -13.88 0.54 8.58
C LEU A 97 -14.65 1.57 9.43
N LYS A 98 -15.08 1.20 10.65
CA LYS A 98 -15.68 2.13 11.62
C LYS A 98 -14.83 2.30 12.88
N ASP A 99 -13.64 1.70 12.92
CA ASP A 99 -12.71 1.97 14.00
C ASP A 99 -12.08 3.35 13.78
N ASP A 100 -11.99 4.14 14.84
CA ASP A 100 -11.34 5.46 14.84
C ASP A 100 -9.82 5.32 15.10
N ILE A 101 -9.32 4.11 15.34
CA ILE A 101 -7.91 3.83 15.69
C ILE A 101 -7.07 3.43 14.48
N HIS A 102 -7.61 2.59 13.59
CA HIS A 102 -6.91 2.09 12.41
C HIS A 102 -7.76 2.33 11.17
N HIS A 103 -7.32 3.26 10.32
CA HIS A 103 -7.92 3.48 9.00
C HIS A 103 -7.05 2.77 7.96
N PRO A 104 -7.42 1.56 7.50
CA PRO A 104 -6.65 0.91 6.45
C PRO A 104 -6.69 1.77 5.19
N ASN A 105 -5.55 1.90 4.52
CA ASN A 105 -5.51 2.51 3.19
C ASN A 105 -6.10 1.55 2.16
N PHE A 106 -5.93 0.24 2.38
CA PHE A 106 -6.31 -0.79 1.40
C PHE A 106 -7.02 -2.00 2.01
N LEU A 107 -7.88 -2.62 1.19
CA LEU A 107 -8.37 -3.98 1.40
C LEU A 107 -7.87 -4.86 0.25
N ILE A 108 -7.38 -6.05 0.57
CA ILE A 108 -6.93 -7.05 -0.40
C ILE A 108 -7.74 -8.31 -0.18
N LEU A 109 -8.51 -8.69 -1.20
CA LEU A 109 -9.42 -9.82 -1.16
C LEU A 109 -8.83 -10.92 -2.04
N ASN A 110 -8.42 -12.03 -1.42
CA ASN A 110 -8.14 -13.24 -2.16
C ASN A 110 -9.40 -14.12 -2.17
N LEU A 111 -10.09 -14.16 -3.31
CA LEU A 111 -11.31 -14.93 -3.52
C LEU A 111 -11.05 -16.45 -3.59
N TYR A 112 -9.84 -16.86 -3.98
CA TYR A 112 -9.45 -18.26 -4.03
C TYR A 112 -9.31 -18.84 -2.63
N THR A 113 -8.56 -18.14 -1.77
CA THR A 113 -8.28 -18.55 -0.38
C THR A 113 -9.38 -18.11 0.59
N LYS A 114 -10.27 -17.21 0.13
CA LYS A 114 -11.39 -16.60 0.89
C LYS A 114 -10.92 -15.77 2.08
N GLN A 115 -9.78 -15.12 1.94
CA GLN A 115 -9.19 -14.26 2.95
C GLN A 115 -9.33 -12.79 2.53
N ILE A 116 -9.49 -11.90 3.52
CA ILE A 116 -9.48 -10.46 3.31
C ILE A 116 -8.50 -9.84 4.30
N LEU A 117 -7.51 -9.13 3.77
CA LEU A 117 -6.56 -8.37 4.56
C LEU A 117 -6.88 -6.88 4.48
N ALA A 118 -6.85 -6.21 5.62
CA ALA A 118 -6.86 -4.75 5.71
C ALA A 118 -5.44 -4.28 6.03
N VAL A 119 -4.88 -3.46 5.14
CA VAL A 119 -3.47 -3.06 5.21
C VAL A 119 -3.38 -1.54 5.09
N GLY A 120 -2.44 -0.96 5.83
CA GLY A 120 -2.17 0.47 5.73
C GLY A 120 -1.11 0.95 6.72
N LEU A 121 -0.97 2.26 6.78
CA LEU A 121 -0.18 2.96 7.77
C LEU A 121 -1.10 3.46 8.89
N GLY A 122 -0.75 3.12 10.12
CA GLY A 122 -1.44 3.58 11.32
C GLY A 122 -0.64 4.66 12.04
N ARG A 123 -0.95 4.90 13.32
CA ARG A 123 -0.26 5.88 14.16
C ARG A 123 1.27 5.86 14.00
N LYS A 124 1.87 7.04 13.88
CA LYS A 124 3.30 7.26 13.56
C LYS A 124 3.73 6.57 12.27
N ASN A 125 2.82 6.54 11.29
CA ASN A 125 2.99 5.88 10.01
C ASN A 125 3.45 4.42 10.09
N ARG A 126 3.10 3.69 11.14
CA ARG A 126 3.49 2.27 11.28
C ARG A 126 2.64 1.38 10.38
N LEU A 127 3.29 0.59 9.54
CA LEU A 127 2.62 -0.45 8.77
C LEU A 127 1.86 -1.40 9.69
N PHE A 128 0.60 -1.68 9.33
CA PHE A 128 -0.20 -2.72 9.96
C PHE A 128 -0.92 -3.55 8.89
N CYS A 129 -1.20 -4.80 9.26
CA CYS A 129 -2.03 -5.72 8.51
C CYS A 129 -2.98 -6.41 9.47
N ILE A 130 -4.25 -6.49 9.13
CA ILE A 130 -5.28 -7.15 9.94
C ILE A 130 -6.04 -8.14 9.06
N ASP A 131 -6.16 -9.38 9.52
CA ASP A 131 -7.17 -10.29 8.98
C ASP A 131 -8.56 -9.78 9.38
N VAL A 132 -9.35 -9.39 8.37
CA VAL A 132 -10.68 -8.82 8.58
C VAL A 132 -11.62 -9.83 9.27
N ALA A 133 -11.48 -11.13 8.99
CA ALA A 133 -12.40 -12.14 9.53
C ALA A 133 -12.21 -12.34 11.05
N SER A 134 -10.97 -12.48 11.49
CA SER A 134 -10.64 -12.70 12.91
C SER A 134 -10.34 -11.41 13.69
N ASN A 135 -10.18 -10.28 13.00
CA ASN A 135 -9.73 -9.00 13.55
C ASN A 135 -8.37 -9.10 14.26
N LYS A 136 -7.50 -10.02 13.81
CA LYS A 136 -6.15 -10.22 14.35
C LYS A 136 -5.14 -9.46 13.52
N ASN A 137 -4.24 -8.75 14.20
CA ASN A 137 -3.08 -8.15 13.58
C ASN A 137 -2.10 -9.25 13.12
N ILE A 138 -1.52 -9.06 11.95
CA ILE A 138 -0.48 -9.89 11.36
C ILE A 138 0.78 -9.01 11.26
N ASP A 139 1.84 -9.39 11.96
CA ASP A 139 3.12 -8.71 11.88
C ASP A 139 3.80 -9.06 10.56
N LEU A 140 3.71 -8.20 9.54
CA LEU A 140 4.31 -8.43 8.23
C LEU A 140 5.84 -8.29 8.22
N ILE A 141 6.43 -7.66 9.24
CA ILE A 141 7.86 -7.32 9.26
C ILE A 141 8.65 -8.43 9.95
N ASN A 142 8.10 -9.01 11.02
CA ASN A 142 8.73 -10.09 11.77
C ASN A 142 7.86 -11.34 11.70
N LEU A 143 7.87 -12.02 10.55
CA LEU A 143 7.26 -13.34 10.37
C LEU A 143 8.32 -14.43 10.53
N PRO A 144 8.42 -15.12 11.68
CA PRO A 144 9.21 -16.35 11.76
C PRO A 144 8.68 -17.37 10.76
N GLU A 145 9.57 -18.09 10.08
CA GLU A 145 9.23 -19.07 9.05
C GLU A 145 8.15 -20.08 9.51
N ASP A 146 8.21 -20.54 10.76
CA ASP A 146 7.27 -21.53 11.31
C ASP A 146 6.09 -20.91 12.10
N SER A 147 5.84 -19.61 11.97
CA SER A 147 4.76 -18.94 12.71
C SER A 147 3.39 -19.15 12.06
N GLU A 148 2.32 -19.08 12.87
CA GLU A 148 0.93 -19.08 12.37
C GLU A 148 0.69 -17.92 11.39
N GLY A 149 1.31 -16.76 11.63
CA GLY A 149 1.23 -15.59 10.75
C GLY A 149 1.87 -15.84 9.38
N ASN A 150 3.05 -16.47 9.35
CA ASN A 150 3.73 -16.78 8.09
C ASN A 150 2.91 -17.78 7.26
N ASN A 151 2.42 -18.86 7.88
CA ASN A 151 1.54 -19.81 7.21
C ASN A 151 0.26 -19.16 6.69
N TYR A 152 -0.29 -18.18 7.42
CA TYR A 152 -1.47 -17.45 6.98
C TYR A 152 -1.20 -16.59 5.75
N ILE A 153 -0.07 -15.88 5.71
CA ILE A 153 0.35 -15.05 4.57
C ILE A 153 0.73 -15.92 3.38
N GLN A 154 1.46 -17.02 3.57
CA GLN A 154 1.77 -17.98 2.50
C GLN A 154 0.51 -18.56 1.86
N ASN A 155 -0.50 -18.89 2.66
CA ASN A 155 -1.79 -19.30 2.13
C ASN A 155 -2.47 -18.13 1.40
N PHE A 156 -2.41 -16.91 1.94
CA PHE A 156 -3.00 -15.72 1.30
C PHE A 156 -2.39 -15.41 -0.06
N THR A 157 -1.08 -15.59 -0.21
CA THR A 157 -0.36 -15.37 -1.47
C THR A 157 -0.28 -16.63 -2.32
N GLU A 158 -1.06 -17.69 -1.99
CA GLU A 158 -1.21 -18.85 -2.87
C GLU A 158 -1.85 -18.38 -4.18
N HIS A 159 -1.04 -18.41 -5.26
CA HIS A 159 -1.33 -17.86 -6.59
C HIS A 159 -1.15 -16.35 -6.77
N ASP A 160 -0.49 -15.65 -5.84
CA ASP A 160 0.06 -14.32 -6.09
C ASP A 160 1.35 -14.39 -6.94
N VAL A 161 1.19 -15.00 -8.12
CA VAL A 161 1.98 -14.87 -9.34
C VAL A 161 3.12 -13.87 -9.33
N VAL A 162 2.71 -12.61 -9.33
CA VAL A 162 3.53 -11.43 -9.58
C VAL A 162 4.10 -10.82 -8.31
N ASP A 163 3.99 -11.53 -7.17
CA ASP A 163 4.44 -11.07 -5.84
C ASP A 163 3.90 -9.67 -5.49
N PHE A 164 2.69 -9.34 -5.96
CA PHE A 164 2.09 -8.02 -5.76
C PHE A 164 1.96 -7.69 -4.27
N PHE A 165 1.49 -8.64 -3.46
CA PHE A 165 1.25 -8.40 -2.06
C PHE A 165 2.56 -8.11 -1.32
N SER A 166 3.58 -8.95 -1.53
CA SER A 166 4.86 -8.86 -0.82
C SER A 166 5.70 -7.68 -1.30
N ASP A 167 6.03 -7.63 -2.59
CA ASP A 167 7.05 -6.70 -3.09
C ASP A 167 6.45 -5.30 -3.34
N ASP A 168 5.34 -5.25 -4.06
CA ASP A 168 4.74 -3.99 -4.48
C ASP A 168 4.01 -3.30 -3.33
N LEU A 169 3.02 -3.98 -2.74
CA LEU A 169 2.17 -3.38 -1.73
C LEU A 169 2.91 -3.24 -0.41
N THR A 170 3.37 -4.35 0.18
CA THR A 170 3.98 -4.28 1.51
C THR A 170 5.37 -3.65 1.50
N GLY A 171 6.17 -3.87 0.45
CA GLY A 171 7.45 -3.20 0.27
C GLY A 171 7.33 -1.68 0.10
N SER A 172 6.38 -1.20 -0.71
CA SER A 172 6.11 0.24 -0.84
C SER A 172 5.59 0.84 0.45
N LEU A 173 4.64 0.19 1.13
CA LEU A 173 4.12 0.67 2.40
C LEU A 173 5.17 0.67 3.50
N GLN A 174 6.07 -0.32 3.55
CA GLN A 174 7.17 -0.34 4.52
C GLN A 174 8.16 0.80 4.25
N THR A 175 8.48 1.08 2.99
CA THR A 175 9.34 2.21 2.60
C THR A 175 8.70 3.54 3.00
N LEU A 176 7.41 3.72 2.70
CA LEU A 176 6.65 4.91 3.12
C LEU A 176 6.59 5.03 4.65
N SER A 177 6.37 3.92 5.35
CA SER A 177 6.34 3.86 6.82
C SER A 177 7.62 4.44 7.42
N TYR A 178 8.77 4.01 6.91
CA TYR A 178 10.07 4.51 7.35
C TYR A 178 10.29 5.97 6.93
N ALA A 179 10.09 6.30 5.65
CA ALA A 179 10.40 7.63 5.14
C ALA A 179 9.54 8.73 5.77
N PHE A 180 8.22 8.50 5.94
CA PHE A 180 7.37 9.45 6.66
C PHE A 180 7.78 9.59 8.12
N PHE A 181 8.07 8.46 8.80
CA PHE A 181 8.50 8.50 10.18
C PHE A 181 9.77 9.33 10.35
N GLU A 182 10.83 9.06 9.57
CA GLU A 182 12.10 9.79 9.68
C GLU A 182 11.95 11.27 9.29
N GLN A 183 11.21 11.56 8.21
CA GLN A 183 10.96 12.94 7.78
C GLN A 183 10.24 13.77 8.85
N ASP A 184 9.29 13.18 9.58
CA ASP A 184 8.59 13.85 10.69
C ASP A 184 9.46 14.05 11.94
N HIS A 185 10.66 13.46 12.00
CA HIS A 185 11.67 13.75 13.04
C HIS A 185 12.69 14.82 12.62
N LEU A 186 12.66 15.25 11.35
CA LEU A 186 13.50 16.35 10.87
C LEU A 186 12.79 17.69 11.07
N PRO A 187 13.54 18.79 11.29
CA PRO A 187 12.99 20.14 11.17
C PRO A 187 12.38 20.35 9.78
N PHE A 188 11.37 21.22 9.69
CA PHE A 188 10.74 21.50 8.40
C PHE A 188 11.77 22.04 7.40
N ILE A 189 11.65 21.62 6.14
CA ILE A 189 12.62 21.97 5.10
C ILE A 189 12.77 23.48 4.92
N ASN A 190 11.70 24.25 5.11
CA ASN A 190 11.73 25.71 5.04
C ASN A 190 12.56 26.30 6.18
N ASP A 191 12.44 25.77 7.39
CA ASP A 191 13.21 26.24 8.55
C ASP A 191 14.72 25.98 8.36
N LEU A 192 15.07 24.84 7.75
CA LEU A 192 16.46 24.52 7.39
C LEU A 192 17.02 25.49 6.33
N GLN A 193 16.20 25.83 5.32
CA GLN A 193 16.59 26.78 4.27
C GLN A 193 16.75 28.19 4.83
N ASP A 194 15.79 28.66 5.63
CA ASP A 194 15.80 29.98 6.28
C ASP A 194 17.00 30.12 7.23
N ALA A 195 17.37 29.05 7.94
CA ALA A 195 18.58 29.02 8.76
C ALA A 195 19.83 29.26 7.91
N LEU A 196 20.01 28.56 6.78
CA LEU A 196 21.18 28.75 5.90
C LEU A 196 21.25 30.14 5.25
N GLU A 197 20.10 30.77 4.99
CA GLU A 197 20.04 32.14 4.48
C GLU A 197 20.39 33.19 5.54
N SER A 198 20.24 32.82 6.81
CA SER A 198 20.65 33.65 7.95
C SER A 198 22.18 33.66 8.11
N SER A 199 22.70 34.67 8.82
CA SER A 199 24.13 34.70 9.16
C SER A 199 24.39 33.83 10.39
N PRO A 200 25.47 33.03 10.42
CA PRO A 200 25.84 32.32 11.63
C PRO A 200 26.27 33.30 12.73
N ASN A 201 26.23 32.84 13.97
CA ASN A 201 26.76 33.56 15.12
C ASN A 201 28.31 33.66 15.09
N GLU A 202 28.90 34.28 16.11
CA GLU A 202 30.36 34.46 16.20
C GLU A 202 31.16 33.15 16.22
N GLU A 203 30.53 32.03 16.58
CA GLU A 203 31.13 30.69 16.62
C GLU A 203 30.94 29.90 15.31
N GLY A 204 30.25 30.47 14.32
CA GLY A 204 29.96 29.82 13.05
C GLY A 204 28.74 28.88 13.09
N LEU A 205 27.90 29.00 14.13
CA LEU A 205 26.71 28.18 14.35
C LEU A 205 25.43 28.92 13.97
N TYR A 206 24.43 28.17 13.55
CA TYR A 206 23.12 28.63 13.12
C TYR A 206 22.08 28.29 14.19
N GLU A 207 21.15 29.22 14.42
CA GLU A 207 20.01 28.97 15.31
C GLU A 207 18.96 28.12 14.57
N LEU A 208 18.50 27.05 15.20
CA LEU A 208 17.48 26.15 14.67
C LEU A 208 16.60 25.65 15.82
N ASP A 209 15.28 25.70 15.63
CA ASP A 209 14.34 25.27 16.66
C ASP A 209 14.55 23.79 17.02
N GLY A 210 14.64 23.50 18.32
CA GLY A 210 14.96 22.17 18.85
C GLY A 210 16.46 21.91 19.09
N TYR A 211 17.35 22.84 18.70
CA TYR A 211 18.80 22.72 18.89
C TYR A 211 19.34 23.89 19.74
N GLU A 212 19.41 23.70 21.06
CA GLU A 212 19.79 24.75 22.03
C GLU A 212 21.20 25.31 21.81
N ASP A 213 22.14 24.47 21.36
CA ASP A 213 23.54 24.84 21.13
C ASP A 213 23.79 25.40 19.71
N GLY A 214 22.76 25.46 18.88
CA GLY A 214 22.88 25.76 17.45
C GLY A 214 23.50 24.60 16.65
N VAL A 215 23.51 24.74 15.33
CA VAL A 215 23.96 23.70 14.38
C VAL A 215 24.93 24.28 13.36
N THR A 216 25.85 23.47 12.82
CA THR A 216 26.75 23.95 11.78
C THR A 216 26.04 24.02 10.43
N ALA A 217 26.58 24.81 9.48
CA ALA A 217 26.10 24.79 8.10
C ALA A 217 26.19 23.40 7.45
N GLN A 218 27.12 22.55 7.89
CA GLN A 218 27.24 21.18 7.36
C GLN A 218 26.10 20.31 7.90
N ASP A 219 25.79 20.42 9.19
CA ASP A 219 24.66 19.67 9.79
C ASP A 219 23.34 20.03 9.11
N ILE A 220 23.09 21.31 8.83
CA ILE A 220 21.88 21.73 8.10
C ILE A 220 21.85 21.14 6.67
N LYS A 221 22.97 21.15 5.96
CA LYS A 221 23.04 20.54 4.62
C LYS A 221 22.83 19.03 4.65
N ASP A 222 23.34 18.36 5.68
CA ASP A 222 23.14 16.93 5.86
C ASP A 222 21.67 16.62 6.16
N MET A 223 20.99 17.42 7.01
CA MET A 223 19.55 17.33 7.25
C MET A 223 18.71 17.58 5.99
N ILE A 224 19.05 18.60 5.18
CA ILE A 224 18.38 18.87 3.89
C ILE A 224 18.53 17.67 2.96
N LYS A 225 19.75 17.13 2.84
CA LYS A 225 20.00 15.96 2.00
C LYS A 225 19.22 14.74 2.50
N GLU A 226 19.12 14.55 3.81
CA GLU A 226 18.32 13.49 4.40
C GLU A 226 16.83 13.63 4.05
N TYR A 227 16.28 14.84 4.18
CA TYR A 227 14.91 15.17 3.75
C TYR A 227 14.68 14.84 2.26
N GLU A 228 15.62 15.23 1.39
CA GLU A 228 15.54 14.94 -0.05
C GLU A 228 15.54 13.44 -0.36
N ASN A 229 16.36 12.64 0.35
CA ASN A 229 16.40 11.19 0.18
C ASN A 229 15.08 10.52 0.62
N HIS A 230 14.51 10.98 1.75
CA HIS A 230 13.22 10.48 2.24
C HIS A 230 12.10 10.86 1.27
N GLN A 231 12.09 12.09 0.75
CA GLN A 231 11.12 12.53 -0.25
C GLN A 231 11.25 11.74 -1.57
N GLU A 232 12.46 11.41 -2.01
CA GLU A 232 12.67 10.55 -3.17
C GLU A 232 12.07 9.15 -2.94
N SER A 233 12.30 8.57 -1.76
CA SER A 233 11.74 7.27 -1.37
C SER A 233 10.22 7.30 -1.36
N ILE A 234 9.62 8.35 -0.78
CA ILE A 234 8.16 8.57 -0.77
C ILE A 234 7.62 8.65 -2.20
N ASN A 235 8.24 9.46 -3.06
CA ASN A 235 7.79 9.64 -4.43
C ASN A 235 7.84 8.33 -5.23
N GLN A 236 8.91 7.55 -5.08
CA GLN A 236 9.06 6.26 -5.76
C GLN A 236 8.01 5.24 -5.29
N SER A 237 7.82 5.08 -3.98
CA SER A 237 6.81 4.16 -3.43
C SER A 237 5.37 4.61 -3.72
N LEU A 238 5.09 5.92 -3.68
CA LEU A 238 3.79 6.45 -4.08
C LEU A 238 3.53 6.20 -5.56
N GLN A 239 4.54 6.35 -6.42
CA GLN A 239 4.41 6.07 -7.86
C GLN A 239 4.03 4.60 -8.13
N ILE A 240 4.59 3.66 -7.37
CA ILE A 240 4.20 2.24 -7.45
C ILE A 240 2.71 2.08 -7.12
N LEU A 241 2.25 2.63 -5.99
CA LEU A 241 0.83 2.53 -5.61
C LEU A 241 -0.10 3.27 -6.58
N GLN A 242 0.33 4.40 -7.15
CA GLN A 242 -0.40 5.16 -8.15
C GLN A 242 -0.53 4.44 -9.49
N SER A 243 0.32 3.44 -9.78
CA SER A 243 0.12 2.59 -10.95
C SER A 243 -1.17 1.76 -10.87
N PHE A 244 -1.65 1.49 -9.64
CA PHE A 244 -2.96 0.86 -9.39
C PHE A 244 -4.06 1.90 -9.19
N PHE A 245 -3.74 3.00 -8.49
CA PHE A 245 -4.70 4.04 -8.10
C PHE A 245 -4.16 5.44 -8.43
N PRO A 246 -4.34 5.94 -9.68
CA PRO A 246 -3.72 7.20 -10.11
C PRO A 246 -4.12 8.45 -9.31
N GLU A 247 -5.27 8.42 -8.64
CA GLU A 247 -5.77 9.52 -7.81
C GLU A 247 -5.21 9.51 -6.38
N LEU A 248 -4.48 8.45 -5.99
CA LEU A 248 -3.90 8.33 -4.67
C LEU A 248 -2.84 9.42 -4.44
N THR A 249 -2.91 10.09 -3.30
CA THR A 249 -1.97 11.14 -2.90
C THR A 249 -1.20 10.75 -1.64
N GLU A 250 -0.14 11.49 -1.33
CA GLU A 250 0.60 11.33 -0.07
C GLU A 250 -0.32 11.49 1.15
N GLY A 251 -1.26 12.45 1.10
CA GLY A 251 -2.21 12.72 2.19
C GLY A 251 -3.24 11.60 2.41
N ASP A 252 -3.41 10.68 1.47
CA ASP A 252 -4.25 9.50 1.64
C ASP A 252 -3.54 8.38 2.40
N LEU A 253 -2.21 8.45 2.50
CA LEU A 253 -1.33 7.44 3.10
C LEU A 253 -0.70 7.91 4.41
N ASN A 254 -0.25 9.18 4.45
CA ASN A 254 0.34 9.78 5.63
C ASN A 254 -0.76 10.05 6.66
N THR A 255 -0.64 9.41 7.81
CA THR A 255 -1.67 9.47 8.86
C THR A 255 -1.74 10.82 9.56
N GLY A 256 -0.63 11.57 9.61
CA GLY A 256 -0.51 12.79 10.42
C GLY A 256 -0.81 12.60 11.91
N ASP A 257 -0.98 11.36 12.37
CA ASP A 257 -1.36 10.98 13.74
C ASP A 257 -0.12 10.50 14.50
N TYR A 258 0.41 11.35 15.38
CA TYR A 258 1.68 11.19 16.09
C TYR A 258 1.53 11.06 17.61
#